data_AF-A0A846DIT0-F1
#
_entry.id   AF-A0A846DIT0-F1
#
_cell.length_a   1.000
_cell.length_b   1.000
_cell.length_c   1.000
_cell.angle_alpha   90.00
_cell.angle_beta   90.00
_cell.angle_gamma   90.00
#
_symmetry.space_group_name_H-M   'P 1'
#
loop_
_entity.id
_entity.type
_entity.pdbx_description
1 polymer ?
#
loop_
_entity_poly.entity_id
_entity_poly.type
_entity_poly.pdbx_seq_one_letter_code
_entity_poly.pdbx_strand_id
1 'polypeptide(L)'
;MTKANETEVKPIIVSIIPNFVGIDGHVYPYHQSVGLAAKKLGWEHIAAVTPNTKIKNIPANFNPCLDINDLEKEGNFVEKIFRIYEVIKLGFLLAQYLRQEVFGKSYYSIIFMERFIHLQLLSLTISLLLVDKSNLSVWLLYRRDTHQAKTRFIYKFLNNIIGEQLKPGKFKLLTDSESLSQSLSNYFHQPVTVMPIPHTDLKLGDSFPKKSNDILCWWPGDPRPEKGLKIMKCLVNYEYKFANKLCIIAATSSQLISVNGGFKVKLIEDSLTRNDYCKWLCTCDIVLLPYDSEAYKERTSGIFVECIIAGKIPLVTSQTWMAKELSKCGLDELSINWNNSEEIIEKILTISDDLIIKNKIIKMQEHYKKFHDIDSYAHSMKILFYD
;
A
#
# COMPACT_ATOMS: atom_id res chain seq x y z
N MET A 1 -4.90 -29.89 37.27
CA MET A 1 -5.00 -28.56 36.64
C MET A 1 -6.01 -28.65 35.52
N THR A 2 -7.25 -28.30 35.84
CA THR A 2 -8.36 -28.17 34.89
C THR A 2 -8.02 -27.09 33.88
N LYS A 3 -8.07 -27.44 32.58
CA LYS A 3 -8.15 -26.48 31.48
C LYS A 3 -9.40 -25.62 31.71
N ALA A 4 -9.25 -24.53 32.46
CA ALA A 4 -10.25 -23.49 32.45
C ALA A 4 -10.36 -23.03 30.99
N ASN A 5 -11.58 -23.01 30.48
CA ASN A 5 -11.91 -22.38 29.22
C ASN A 5 -11.41 -20.94 29.26
N GLU A 6 -10.20 -20.68 28.77
CA GLU A 6 -9.78 -19.33 28.43
C GLU A 6 -10.75 -18.88 27.34
N THR A 7 -11.74 -18.10 27.74
CA THR A 7 -12.63 -17.42 26.80
C THR A 7 -11.74 -16.63 25.85
N GLU A 8 -11.66 -17.09 24.60
CA GLU A 8 -10.82 -16.48 23.57
C GLU A 8 -11.12 -14.98 23.54
N VAL A 9 -10.11 -14.18 23.89
CA VAL A 9 -10.22 -12.73 23.92
C VAL A 9 -10.49 -12.21 22.52
N LYS A 10 -11.57 -11.44 22.35
CA LYS A 10 -11.99 -10.86 21.07
C LYS A 10 -11.80 -9.33 21.10
N PRO A 11 -10.63 -8.82 20.69
CA PRO A 11 -10.40 -7.38 20.65
C PRO A 11 -11.27 -6.70 19.58
N ILE A 12 -11.41 -5.38 19.73
CA ILE A 12 -11.86 -4.48 18.67
C ILE A 12 -10.66 -3.80 18.02
N ILE A 13 -10.57 -3.85 16.69
CA ILE A 13 -9.59 -3.10 15.92
C ILE A 13 -10.20 -1.78 15.47
N VAL A 14 -9.48 -0.70 15.76
CA VAL A 14 -9.85 0.68 15.42
C VAL A 14 -8.86 1.21 14.41
N SER A 15 -9.25 1.22 13.14
CA SER A 15 -8.46 1.87 12.08
C SER A 15 -8.60 3.38 12.16
N ILE A 16 -7.50 4.12 12.30
CA ILE A 16 -7.52 5.59 12.21
C ILE A 16 -7.03 5.99 10.83
N ILE A 17 -7.92 6.61 10.03
CA ILE A 17 -7.69 6.94 8.62
C ILE A 17 -7.84 8.45 8.42
N PRO A 18 -6.82 9.25 8.79
CA PRO A 18 -6.93 10.71 8.81
C PRO A 18 -6.98 11.34 7.42
N ASN A 19 -6.58 10.64 6.36
CA ASN A 19 -6.63 11.14 4.98
C ASN A 19 -7.41 10.19 4.09
N PHE A 20 -8.72 10.11 4.35
CA PHE A 20 -9.62 9.24 3.60
C PHE A 20 -10.05 9.90 2.27
N VAL A 21 -9.18 9.84 1.27
CA VAL A 21 -9.36 10.47 -0.05
C VAL A 21 -10.00 9.48 -1.03
N GLY A 22 -11.31 9.24 -0.90
CA GLY A 22 -12.11 8.48 -1.87
C GLY A 22 -12.12 6.96 -1.66
N ILE A 23 -13.02 6.28 -2.40
CA ILE A 23 -13.14 4.81 -2.44
C ILE A 23 -12.08 4.19 -3.37
N ASP A 24 -11.68 4.94 -4.41
CA ASP A 24 -10.92 4.41 -5.55
C ASP A 24 -9.39 4.37 -5.32
N GLY A 25 -8.93 4.54 -4.09
CA GLY A 25 -7.52 4.50 -3.71
C GLY A 25 -7.20 3.31 -2.79
N HIS A 26 -5.92 2.90 -2.75
CA HIS A 26 -5.46 1.74 -1.97
C HIS A 26 -5.85 1.72 -0.48
N VAL A 27 -6.08 2.89 0.14
CA VAL A 27 -6.39 2.99 1.57
C VAL A 27 -7.71 2.29 1.90
N TYR A 28 -8.76 2.51 1.10
CA TYR A 28 -10.08 1.94 1.40
C TYR A 28 -10.10 0.41 1.30
N PRO A 29 -9.69 -0.22 0.17
CA PRO A 29 -9.61 -1.67 0.07
C PRO A 29 -8.69 -2.30 1.11
N TYR A 30 -7.60 -1.61 1.49
CA TYR A 30 -6.71 -2.09 2.55
C TYR A 30 -7.47 -2.24 3.88
N HIS A 31 -8.17 -1.19 4.34
CA HIS A 31 -8.91 -1.25 5.60
C HIS A 31 -10.16 -2.13 5.54
N GLN A 32 -10.79 -2.31 4.37
CA GLN A 32 -11.79 -3.37 4.19
C GLN A 32 -11.19 -4.76 4.44
N SER A 33 -9.99 -4.99 3.91
CA SER A 33 -9.27 -6.26 4.10
C SER A 33 -8.86 -6.45 5.57
N VAL A 34 -8.43 -5.39 6.27
CA VAL A 34 -8.21 -5.46 7.74
C VAL A 34 -9.49 -5.89 8.46
N GLY A 35 -10.65 -5.34 8.08
CA GLY A 35 -11.94 -5.72 8.67
C GLY A 35 -12.36 -7.16 8.37
N LEU A 36 -12.11 -7.64 7.15
CA LEU A 36 -12.35 -9.05 6.78
C LEU A 36 -11.45 -10.00 7.57
N ALA A 37 -10.18 -9.66 7.77
CA ALA A 37 -9.24 -10.43 8.56
C ALA A 37 -9.66 -10.46 10.05
N ALA A 38 -10.04 -9.30 10.61
CA ALA A 38 -10.59 -9.22 11.96
C ALA A 38 -11.82 -10.12 12.12
N LYS A 39 -12.77 -10.05 11.17
CA LYS A 39 -13.98 -10.88 11.17
C LYS A 39 -13.66 -12.38 11.13
N LYS A 40 -12.65 -12.81 10.37
CA LYS A 40 -12.19 -14.22 10.35
C LYS A 40 -11.68 -14.71 11.70
N LEU A 41 -11.11 -13.82 12.51
CA LEU A 41 -10.68 -14.10 13.88
C LEU A 41 -11.81 -13.97 14.92
N GLY A 42 -13.03 -13.61 14.49
CA GLY A 42 -14.13 -13.28 15.39
C GLY A 42 -13.94 -11.97 16.15
N TRP A 43 -13.07 -11.08 15.65
CA TRP A 43 -12.82 -9.75 16.20
C TRP A 43 -13.73 -8.72 15.55
N GLU A 44 -13.95 -7.60 16.25
CA GLU A 44 -14.69 -6.47 15.71
C GLU A 44 -13.73 -5.50 14.99
N HIS A 45 -14.22 -4.83 13.93
CA HIS A 45 -13.47 -3.79 13.23
C HIS A 45 -14.33 -2.56 12.99
N ILE A 46 -13.80 -1.42 13.42
CA ILE A 46 -14.36 -0.09 13.16
C ILE A 46 -13.25 0.83 12.62
N ALA A 47 -13.64 1.87 11.92
CA ALA A 47 -12.70 2.87 11.40
C ALA A 47 -13.14 4.28 11.76
N ALA A 48 -12.21 5.11 12.24
CA ALA A 48 -12.38 6.55 12.34
C ALA A 48 -11.84 7.18 11.06
N VAL A 49 -12.69 7.92 10.33
CA VAL A 49 -12.33 8.53 9.04
C VAL A 49 -12.66 10.02 9.02
N THR A 50 -12.05 10.75 8.10
CA THR A 50 -12.47 12.13 7.82
C THR A 50 -13.82 12.14 7.08
N PRO A 51 -14.74 13.06 7.43
CA PRO A 51 -15.97 13.26 6.69
C PRO A 51 -15.63 13.64 5.24
N ASN A 52 -15.78 12.71 4.30
CA ASN A 52 -15.54 12.99 2.89
C ASN A 52 -16.88 13.09 2.14
N THR A 53 -17.13 14.24 1.54
CA THR A 53 -18.36 14.53 0.79
C THR A 53 -18.48 13.76 -0.52
N LYS A 54 -17.40 13.16 -1.04
CA LYS A 54 -17.41 12.46 -2.34
C LYS A 54 -17.78 10.98 -2.24
N ILE A 55 -17.73 10.38 -1.06
CA ILE A 55 -18.02 8.95 -0.87
C ILE A 55 -19.50 8.82 -0.52
N LYS A 56 -20.31 8.42 -1.51
CA LYS A 56 -21.78 8.33 -1.33
C LYS A 56 -22.19 7.28 -0.30
N ASN A 57 -21.41 6.20 -0.16
CA ASN A 57 -21.73 5.05 0.70
C ASN A 57 -20.51 4.63 1.52
N ILE A 58 -20.32 5.24 2.69
CA ILE A 58 -19.33 4.81 3.68
C ILE A 58 -19.89 3.57 4.40
N PRO A 59 -19.11 2.50 4.63
CA PRO A 59 -19.58 1.34 5.41
C PRO A 59 -20.08 1.74 6.79
N ALA A 60 -21.09 1.04 7.32
CA ALA A 60 -21.69 1.39 8.62
C ALA A 60 -20.70 1.34 9.79
N ASN A 61 -19.60 0.60 9.67
CA ASN A 61 -18.53 0.53 10.67
C ASN A 61 -17.42 1.59 10.47
N PHE A 62 -17.57 2.51 9.52
CA PHE A 62 -16.65 3.62 9.27
C PHE A 62 -17.31 4.92 9.75
N ASN A 63 -16.80 5.45 10.84
CA ASN A 63 -17.32 6.60 11.55
C ASN A 63 -16.64 7.89 11.08
N PRO A 64 -17.35 8.82 10.42
CA PRO A 64 -16.79 10.08 9.93
C PRO A 64 -16.65 11.10 11.07
N CYS A 65 -15.67 10.90 11.95
CA CYS A 65 -15.48 11.68 13.17
C CYS A 65 -14.15 12.45 13.25
N LEU A 66 -13.28 12.32 12.25
CA LEU A 66 -11.99 13.02 12.22
C LEU A 66 -12.14 14.42 11.60
N ASP A 67 -11.17 15.30 11.85
CA ASP A 67 -11.19 16.66 11.29
C ASP A 67 -10.94 16.65 9.77
N ILE A 68 -11.56 17.57 9.02
CA ILE A 68 -11.43 17.66 7.55
C ILE A 68 -10.09 18.30 7.14
N ASN A 69 -9.40 18.93 8.08
CA ASN A 69 -8.16 19.66 7.81
C ASN A 69 -7.04 18.72 7.35
N ASP A 70 -6.52 18.99 6.15
CA ASP A 70 -5.44 18.24 5.54
C ASP A 70 -4.08 18.65 6.15
N LEU A 71 -3.66 17.89 7.17
CA LEU A 71 -2.35 18.06 7.80
C LEU A 71 -1.17 17.80 6.84
N GLU A 72 -1.39 17.17 5.67
CA GLU A 72 -0.36 16.92 4.65
C GLU A 72 -0.16 18.11 3.70
N LYS A 73 -1.09 19.07 3.62
CA LYS A 73 -1.01 20.22 2.69
C LYS A 73 0.31 20.99 2.90
N GLU A 74 0.94 21.55 1.87
CA GLU A 74 2.10 22.44 2.05
C GLU A 74 1.68 23.83 2.56
N GLY A 75 2.57 24.56 3.24
CA GLY A 75 2.22 25.87 3.78
C GLY A 75 3.34 26.71 4.37
N ASN A 76 3.05 28.02 4.50
CA ASN A 76 3.89 29.07 5.05
C ASN A 76 3.99 28.99 6.59
N PHE A 77 4.75 29.91 7.20
CA PHE A 77 5.01 29.88 8.65
C PHE A 77 3.74 30.00 9.51
N VAL A 78 2.79 30.85 9.13
CA VAL A 78 1.53 31.01 9.86
C VAL A 78 0.69 29.75 9.75
N GLU A 79 0.61 29.16 8.56
CA GLU A 79 -0.07 27.88 8.33
C GLU A 79 0.57 26.74 9.15
N LYS A 80 1.89 26.77 9.38
CA LYS A 80 2.56 25.80 10.27
C LYS A 80 2.13 25.94 11.73
N ILE A 81 1.87 27.15 12.22
CA ILE A 81 1.34 27.37 13.58
C ILE A 81 -0.09 26.85 13.67
N PHE A 82 -0.95 27.19 12.69
CA PHE A 82 -2.33 26.68 12.65
C PHE A 82 -2.38 25.15 12.67
N ARG A 83 -1.44 24.46 12.01
CA ARG A 83 -1.35 22.99 12.08
C ARG A 83 -1.13 22.45 13.48
N ILE A 84 -0.42 23.16 14.36
CA ILE A 84 -0.24 22.70 15.74
C ILE A 84 -1.59 22.67 16.46
N TYR A 85 -2.42 23.70 16.26
CA TYR A 85 -3.78 23.73 16.77
C TYR A 85 -4.63 22.59 16.18
N GLU A 86 -4.55 22.36 14.88
CA GLU A 86 -5.26 21.25 14.20
C GLU A 86 -4.83 19.88 14.72
N VAL A 87 -3.54 19.68 14.98
CA VAL A 87 -2.98 18.47 15.59
C VAL A 87 -3.55 18.23 17.00
N ILE A 88 -3.59 19.28 17.82
CA ILE A 88 -4.16 19.20 19.17
C ILE A 88 -5.66 18.88 19.10
N LYS A 89 -6.39 19.58 18.22
CA LYS A 89 -7.82 19.35 17.98
C LYS A 89 -8.08 17.91 17.51
N LEU A 90 -7.30 17.40 16.56
CA LEU A 90 -7.40 16.01 16.10
C LEU A 90 -7.12 15.02 17.24
N GLY A 91 -6.14 15.31 18.11
CA GLY A 91 -5.87 14.50 19.30
C GLY A 91 -7.05 14.44 20.27
N PHE A 92 -7.72 15.57 20.51
CA PHE A 92 -8.94 15.61 21.34
C PHE A 92 -10.11 14.87 20.71
N LEU A 93 -10.34 15.06 19.41
CA LEU A 93 -11.40 14.35 18.67
C LEU A 93 -11.18 12.84 18.69
N LEU A 94 -9.93 12.40 18.50
CA LEU A 94 -9.55 10.98 18.61
C LEU A 94 -9.79 10.44 20.01
N ALA A 95 -9.38 11.16 21.06
CA ALA A 95 -9.62 10.74 22.43
C ALA A 95 -11.11 10.64 22.77
N GLN A 96 -11.91 11.62 22.32
CA GLN A 96 -13.36 11.60 22.48
C GLN A 96 -13.97 10.38 21.76
N TYR A 97 -13.58 10.14 20.51
CA TYR A 97 -14.05 8.99 19.74
C TYR A 97 -13.71 7.67 20.44
N LEU A 98 -12.46 7.50 20.90
CA LEU A 98 -12.05 6.30 21.63
C LEU A 98 -12.91 6.07 22.89
N ARG A 99 -13.20 7.12 23.66
CA ARG A 99 -14.03 7.02 24.86
C ARG A 99 -15.50 6.70 24.57
N GLN A 100 -16.06 7.23 23.49
CA GLN A 100 -17.48 7.11 23.18
C GLN A 100 -17.80 5.85 22.38
N GLU A 101 -16.94 5.51 21.41
CA GLU A 101 -17.24 4.50 20.39
C GLU A 101 -16.42 3.22 20.52
N VAL A 102 -15.40 3.19 21.38
CA VAL A 102 -14.48 2.06 21.46
C VAL A 102 -14.49 1.45 22.85
N PHE A 103 -14.18 2.24 23.88
CA PHE A 103 -14.14 1.75 25.24
C PHE A 103 -15.54 1.36 25.72
N GLY A 104 -15.64 0.16 26.29
CA GLY A 104 -16.92 -0.44 26.68
C GLY A 104 -17.50 -1.43 25.65
N LYS A 105 -17.09 -1.39 24.37
CA LYS A 105 -17.52 -2.39 23.37
C LYS A 105 -16.74 -3.70 23.46
N SER A 106 -15.45 -3.63 23.79
CA SER A 106 -14.62 -4.80 24.06
C SER A 106 -13.66 -4.53 25.22
N TYR A 107 -13.24 -5.61 25.88
CA TYR A 107 -12.25 -5.55 26.95
C TYR A 107 -10.87 -5.14 26.42
N TYR A 108 -10.51 -5.52 25.19
CA TYR A 108 -9.25 -5.12 24.54
C TYR A 108 -9.52 -4.32 23.27
N SER A 109 -8.70 -3.29 23.05
CA SER A 109 -8.75 -2.45 21.84
C SER A 109 -7.39 -2.37 21.19
N ILE A 110 -7.35 -2.34 19.86
CA ILE A 110 -6.14 -2.19 19.06
C ILE A 110 -6.34 -0.98 18.15
N ILE A 111 -5.54 0.07 18.34
CA ILE A 111 -5.47 1.18 17.38
C ILE A 111 -4.54 0.76 16.24
N PHE A 112 -4.99 0.92 15.00
CA PHE A 112 -4.23 0.58 13.80
C PHE A 112 -4.12 1.78 12.85
N MET A 113 -2.90 2.09 12.39
CA MET A 113 -2.63 3.13 11.40
C MET A 113 -1.66 2.64 10.34
N GLU A 114 -2.00 2.79 9.05
CA GLU A 114 -1.15 2.37 7.91
C GLU A 114 -0.57 3.52 7.10
N ARG A 115 -1.30 4.63 7.03
CA ARG A 115 -0.88 5.84 6.34
C ARG A 115 -0.99 7.00 7.31
N PHE A 116 0.17 7.51 7.70
CA PHE A 116 0.25 8.65 8.59
C PHE A 116 1.53 9.47 8.37
N ILE A 117 1.43 10.75 8.69
CA ILE A 117 2.59 11.63 8.86
C ILE A 117 2.87 11.89 10.34
N HIS A 118 4.04 12.43 10.65
CA HIS A 118 4.45 12.78 12.01
C HIS A 118 3.44 13.69 12.77
N LEU A 119 2.69 14.56 12.09
CA LEU A 119 1.65 15.39 12.72
C LEU A 119 0.43 14.57 13.18
N GLN A 120 0.02 13.58 12.38
CA GLN A 120 -1.05 12.65 12.75
C GLN A 120 -0.59 11.69 13.85
N LEU A 121 0.69 11.28 13.80
CA LEU A 121 1.30 10.51 14.88
C LEU A 121 1.33 11.30 16.20
N LEU A 122 1.65 12.61 16.15
CA LEU A 122 1.58 13.49 17.31
C LEU A 122 0.13 13.63 17.83
N SER A 123 -0.85 13.71 16.94
CA SER A 123 -2.27 13.72 17.32
C SER A 123 -2.66 12.43 18.05
N LEU A 124 -2.19 11.28 17.58
CA LEU A 124 -2.36 10.00 18.29
C LEU A 124 -1.68 10.05 19.67
N THR A 125 -0.44 10.52 19.75
CA THR A 125 0.28 10.66 21.03
C THR A 125 -0.50 11.49 22.05
N ILE A 126 -1.07 12.62 21.62
CA ILE A 126 -1.93 13.48 22.46
C ILE A 126 -3.18 12.71 22.89
N SER A 127 -3.84 12.01 21.96
CA SER A 127 -5.05 11.25 22.29
C SER A 127 -4.80 10.18 23.35
N LEU A 128 -3.64 9.51 23.32
CA LEU A 128 -3.23 8.50 24.28
C LEU A 128 -3.03 9.05 25.70
N LEU A 129 -2.65 10.33 25.84
CA LEU A 129 -2.57 11.00 27.15
C LEU A 129 -3.95 11.21 27.78
N LEU A 130 -5.00 11.16 26.96
CA LEU A 130 -6.38 11.50 27.34
C LEU A 130 -7.27 10.26 27.45
N VAL A 131 -6.75 9.03 27.38
CA VAL A 131 -7.58 7.83 27.42
C VAL A 131 -7.06 6.80 28.40
N ASP A 132 -7.93 5.87 28.82
CA ASP A 132 -7.46 4.68 29.52
C ASP A 132 -6.70 3.79 28.53
N LYS A 133 -5.53 3.32 28.98
CA LYS A 133 -4.57 2.53 28.22
C LYS A 133 -4.41 1.12 28.79
N SER A 134 -5.15 0.78 29.85
CA SER A 134 -5.02 -0.47 30.60
C SER A 134 -5.08 -1.72 29.70
N ASN A 135 -5.95 -1.71 28.68
CA ASN A 135 -6.15 -2.79 27.71
C ASN A 135 -6.06 -2.33 26.25
N LEU A 136 -5.22 -1.32 25.99
CA LEU A 136 -5.03 -0.74 24.66
C LEU A 136 -3.70 -1.17 24.04
N SER A 137 -3.75 -1.56 22.77
CA SER A 137 -2.56 -1.73 21.91
C SER A 137 -2.54 -0.68 20.80
N VAL A 138 -1.35 -0.33 20.32
CA VAL A 138 -1.14 0.54 19.16
C VAL A 138 -0.24 -0.16 18.15
N TRP A 139 -0.75 -0.32 16.94
CA TRP A 139 -0.09 -0.97 15.81
C TRP A 139 0.12 0.04 14.67
N LEU A 140 1.38 0.33 14.36
CA LEU A 140 1.76 1.30 13.32
C LEU A 140 2.42 0.59 12.15
N LEU A 141 1.76 0.57 10.99
CA LEU A 141 2.31 0.02 9.75
C LEU A 141 3.04 1.12 8.96
N TYR A 142 4.35 1.00 8.86
CA TYR A 142 5.21 1.86 8.07
C TYR A 142 5.41 1.29 6.66
N ARG A 143 4.99 2.07 5.66
CA ARG A 143 5.14 1.75 4.22
C ARG A 143 6.12 2.66 3.49
N ARG A 144 6.69 3.60 4.22
CA ARG A 144 7.70 4.55 3.75
C ARG A 144 8.93 4.42 4.62
N ASP A 145 10.07 4.70 4.01
CA ASP A 145 11.41 4.89 4.56
C ASP A 145 11.49 6.14 5.46
N THR A 146 10.65 6.21 6.49
CA THR A 146 10.56 7.36 7.41
C THR A 146 11.86 7.65 8.15
N HIS A 147 12.75 6.66 8.29
CA HIS A 147 14.10 6.81 8.82
C HIS A 147 15.03 7.65 7.93
N GLN A 148 14.70 7.82 6.65
CA GLN A 148 15.43 8.67 5.69
C GLN A 148 14.76 10.04 5.53
N ALA A 149 13.54 10.22 6.04
CA ALA A 149 12.83 11.49 5.96
C ALA A 149 13.54 12.60 6.75
N LYS A 150 13.37 13.85 6.31
CA LYS A 150 13.88 15.04 7.04
C LYS A 150 13.35 15.12 8.48
N THR A 151 12.15 14.58 8.72
CA THR A 151 11.47 14.56 10.03
C THR A 151 11.67 13.24 10.80
N ARG A 152 12.63 12.40 10.41
CA ARG A 152 12.91 11.09 11.04
C ARG A 152 12.98 11.13 12.57
N PHE A 153 13.65 12.14 13.13
CA PHE A 153 13.82 12.29 14.57
C PHE A 153 12.48 12.51 15.30
N ILE A 154 11.53 13.18 14.66
CA ILE A 154 10.17 13.38 15.20
C ILE A 154 9.46 12.03 15.26
N TYR A 155 9.54 11.20 14.21
CA TYR A 155 8.99 9.85 14.26
C TYR A 155 9.62 9.04 15.41
N LYS A 156 10.95 9.02 15.53
CA LYS A 156 11.64 8.29 16.61
C LYS A 156 11.17 8.75 17.99
N PHE A 157 11.12 10.06 18.21
CA PHE A 157 10.65 10.64 19.46
C PHE A 157 9.20 10.24 19.79
N LEU A 158 8.28 10.37 18.84
CA LEU A 158 6.87 10.04 19.05
C LEU A 158 6.65 8.54 19.25
N ASN A 159 7.39 7.68 18.57
CA ASN A 159 7.35 6.23 18.79
C ASN A 159 7.75 5.88 20.22
N ASN A 160 8.84 6.48 20.73
CA ASN A 160 9.28 6.26 22.10
C ASN A 160 8.21 6.70 23.11
N ILE A 161 7.64 7.90 22.93
CA ILE A 161 6.56 8.38 23.82
C ILE A 161 5.35 7.44 23.78
N ILE A 162 4.92 7.00 22.59
CA ILE A 162 3.78 6.08 22.48
C ILE A 162 4.10 4.75 23.19
N GLY A 163 5.29 4.21 22.99
CA GLY A 163 5.75 2.99 23.66
C GLY A 163 5.75 3.12 25.18
N GLU A 164 6.28 4.22 25.72
CA GLU A 164 6.33 4.51 27.17
C GLU A 164 4.95 4.72 27.79
N GLN A 165 3.97 5.20 27.00
CA GLN A 165 2.60 5.38 27.48
C GLN A 165 1.82 4.07 27.61
N LEU A 166 2.25 3.00 26.96
CA LEU A 166 1.53 1.72 26.88
C LEU A 166 2.21 0.66 27.75
N LYS A 167 1.48 -0.40 28.10
CA LYS A 167 2.07 -1.56 28.78
C LYS A 167 3.11 -2.24 27.86
N PRO A 168 4.15 -2.89 28.42
CA PRO A 168 5.12 -3.64 27.62
C PRO A 168 4.45 -4.61 26.64
N GLY A 169 4.94 -4.65 25.41
CA GLY A 169 4.40 -5.48 24.33
C GLY A 169 3.15 -4.94 23.64
N LYS A 170 2.54 -3.83 24.11
CA LYS A 170 1.31 -3.27 23.51
C LYS A 170 1.57 -2.25 22.40
N PHE A 171 2.82 -1.84 22.20
CA PHE A 171 3.22 -1.05 21.04
C PHE A 171 3.90 -1.94 20.00
N LYS A 172 3.39 -1.98 18.77
CA LYS A 172 3.91 -2.81 17.69
C LYS A 172 4.19 -1.98 16.45
N LEU A 173 5.38 -2.18 15.89
CA LEU A 173 5.75 -1.62 14.59
C LEU A 173 5.64 -2.67 13.51
N LEU A 174 5.03 -2.28 12.41
CA LEU A 174 4.71 -3.17 11.30
C LEU A 174 5.23 -2.56 9.99
N THR A 175 5.43 -3.39 8.98
CA THR A 175 5.69 -2.99 7.58
C THR A 175 5.27 -4.10 6.64
N ASP A 176 5.28 -3.88 5.33
CA ASP A 176 5.06 -4.91 4.30
C ASP A 176 6.31 -5.24 3.47
N SER A 177 7.49 -4.75 3.88
CA SER A 177 8.79 -4.97 3.21
C SER A 177 9.83 -5.49 4.19
N GLU A 178 10.50 -6.61 3.91
CA GLU A 178 11.55 -7.11 4.82
C GLU A 178 12.74 -6.16 4.86
N SER A 179 13.08 -5.54 3.74
CA SER A 179 14.15 -4.54 3.69
C SER A 179 13.84 -3.32 4.57
N LEU A 180 12.59 -2.85 4.54
CA LEU A 180 12.15 -1.74 5.39
C LEU A 180 12.07 -2.17 6.86
N SER A 181 11.67 -3.41 7.14
CA SER A 181 11.66 -3.97 8.50
C SER A 181 13.06 -3.92 9.10
N GLN A 182 14.09 -4.36 8.37
CA GLN A 182 15.47 -4.31 8.84
C GLN A 182 15.93 -2.87 9.12
N SER A 183 15.70 -1.96 8.16
CA SER A 183 16.10 -0.56 8.28
C SER A 183 15.39 0.16 9.43
N LEU A 184 14.09 -0.05 9.60
CA LEU A 184 13.31 0.54 10.69
C LEU A 184 13.63 -0.10 12.05
N SER A 185 13.86 -1.42 12.10
CA SER A 185 14.24 -2.09 13.35
C SER A 185 15.55 -1.55 13.88
N ASN A 186 16.54 -1.38 13.00
CA ASN A 186 17.81 -0.74 13.33
C ASN A 186 17.63 0.71 13.78
N TYR A 187 16.77 1.47 13.10
CA TYR A 187 16.56 2.89 13.40
C TYR A 187 15.84 3.14 14.73
N PHE A 188 14.77 2.40 15.00
CA PHE A 188 13.97 2.54 16.21
C PHE A 188 14.48 1.71 17.39
N HIS A 189 15.42 0.79 17.16
CA HIS A 189 15.91 -0.17 18.16
C HIS A 189 14.78 -1.04 18.75
N GLN A 190 13.83 -1.43 17.91
CA GLN A 190 12.72 -2.33 18.28
C GLN A 190 12.36 -3.22 17.09
N PRO A 191 11.80 -4.42 17.34
CA PRO A 191 11.37 -5.29 16.26
C PRO A 191 10.27 -4.64 15.40
N VAL A 192 10.38 -4.82 14.07
CA VAL A 192 9.35 -4.41 13.11
C VAL A 192 8.84 -5.65 12.37
N THR A 193 7.58 -6.00 12.58
CA THR A 193 6.98 -7.20 11.98
C THR A 193 6.59 -6.97 10.52
N VAL A 194 6.94 -7.91 9.64
CA VAL A 194 6.49 -7.90 8.24
C VAL A 194 5.08 -8.50 8.17
N MET A 195 4.15 -7.71 7.64
CA MET A 195 2.75 -8.06 7.45
C MET A 195 2.47 -8.34 5.98
N PRO A 196 1.56 -9.29 5.67
CA PRO A 196 1.06 -9.44 4.31
C PRO A 196 0.36 -8.19 3.77
N ILE A 197 0.20 -8.10 2.45
CA ILE A 197 -0.65 -7.11 1.80
C ILE A 197 -2.00 -7.78 1.53
N PRO A 198 -3.09 -7.42 2.26
CA PRO A 198 -4.31 -8.24 2.28
C PRO A 198 -5.33 -7.90 1.19
N HIS A 199 -5.13 -6.84 0.41
CA HIS A 199 -6.09 -6.37 -0.61
C HIS A 199 -5.84 -6.96 -2.01
N THR A 200 -5.41 -8.20 -2.03
CA THR A 200 -4.93 -8.94 -3.20
C THR A 200 -5.93 -9.95 -3.75
N ASP A 201 -7.14 -10.00 -3.17
CA ASP A 201 -8.25 -10.81 -3.67
C ASP A 201 -8.75 -10.23 -5.00
N LEU A 202 -8.07 -10.63 -6.07
CA LEU A 202 -8.36 -10.24 -7.44
C LEU A 202 -9.41 -11.19 -8.01
N LYS A 203 -10.59 -10.66 -8.37
CA LYS A 203 -11.57 -11.37 -9.18
C LYS A 203 -11.09 -11.43 -10.62
N LEU A 204 -10.27 -12.43 -10.92
CA LEU A 204 -9.82 -12.74 -12.28
C LEU A 204 -10.93 -13.53 -12.99
N GLY A 205 -11.31 -13.14 -14.21
CA GLY A 205 -12.34 -13.87 -14.96
C GLY A 205 -12.68 -13.23 -16.30
N ASP A 206 -12.83 -11.91 -16.32
CA ASP A 206 -13.08 -11.16 -17.55
C ASP A 206 -11.79 -10.51 -18.08
N SER A 207 -11.63 -10.52 -19.40
CA SER A 207 -10.61 -9.75 -20.12
C SER A 207 -11.25 -8.95 -21.25
N PHE A 208 -10.59 -7.88 -21.68
CA PHE A 208 -10.99 -7.17 -22.87
C PHE A 208 -10.55 -7.94 -24.13
N PRO A 209 -11.29 -7.83 -25.24
CA PRO A 209 -10.88 -8.42 -26.51
C PRO A 209 -9.50 -7.91 -26.92
N LYS A 210 -8.57 -8.85 -27.16
CA LYS A 210 -7.20 -8.56 -27.55
C LYS A 210 -6.99 -8.99 -29.01
N LYS A 211 -6.30 -8.15 -29.80
CA LYS A 211 -5.81 -8.56 -31.13
C LYS A 211 -4.70 -9.58 -30.95
N SER A 212 -4.78 -10.71 -31.65
CA SER A 212 -3.94 -11.90 -31.39
C SER A 212 -2.44 -11.66 -31.42
N ASN A 213 -1.97 -10.62 -32.12
CA ASN A 213 -0.55 -10.38 -32.38
C ASN A 213 0.03 -9.15 -31.64
N ASP A 214 -0.77 -8.39 -30.90
CA ASP A 214 -0.27 -7.22 -30.17
C ASP A 214 0.26 -7.66 -28.78
N ILE A 215 1.40 -7.11 -28.35
CA ILE A 215 1.87 -7.22 -26.96
C ILE A 215 1.37 -5.99 -26.20
N LEU A 216 0.57 -6.22 -25.17
CA LEU A 216 -0.05 -5.19 -24.36
C LEU A 216 0.77 -4.94 -23.11
N CYS A 217 1.39 -3.76 -23.04
CA CYS A 217 2.15 -3.30 -21.90
C CYS A 217 1.33 -2.28 -21.12
N TRP A 218 1.03 -2.54 -19.86
CA TRP A 218 0.25 -1.62 -19.03
C TRP A 218 1.15 -0.87 -18.06
N TRP A 219 1.05 0.46 -18.06
CA TRP A 219 1.63 1.32 -17.03
C TRP A 219 0.50 1.84 -16.11
N PRO A 220 0.20 1.12 -15.01
CA PRO A 220 -0.98 1.39 -14.17
C PRO A 220 -0.79 2.52 -13.16
N GLY A 221 -1.93 3.14 -12.82
CA GLY A 221 -2.09 4.14 -11.76
C GLY A 221 -1.73 5.57 -12.19
N ASP A 222 -1.83 6.50 -11.24
CA ASP A 222 -1.63 7.92 -11.50
C ASP A 222 -0.23 8.21 -12.08
N PRO A 223 -0.15 8.90 -13.23
CA PRO A 223 1.11 9.31 -13.84
C PRO A 223 1.84 10.34 -12.96
N ARG A 224 3.04 9.99 -12.50
CA ARG A 224 3.85 10.86 -11.63
C ARG A 224 5.34 10.75 -11.95
N PRO A 225 6.16 11.77 -11.63
CA PRO A 225 7.61 11.72 -11.87
C PRO A 225 8.28 10.47 -11.28
N GLU A 226 8.00 10.14 -10.03
CA GLU A 226 8.59 8.99 -9.32
C GLU A 226 8.08 7.63 -9.83
N LYS A 227 7.00 7.62 -10.62
CA LYS A 227 6.50 6.41 -11.30
C LYS A 227 6.99 6.29 -12.74
N GLY A 228 7.90 7.17 -13.16
CA GLY A 228 8.55 7.10 -14.47
C GLY A 228 7.83 7.82 -15.60
N LEU A 229 7.03 8.86 -15.32
CA LEU A 229 6.34 9.62 -16.38
C LEU A 229 7.27 10.09 -17.51
N LYS A 230 8.47 10.59 -17.16
CA LYS A 230 9.46 11.02 -18.16
C LYS A 230 9.97 9.85 -18.99
N ILE A 231 10.23 8.70 -18.34
CA ILE A 231 10.68 7.46 -18.99
C ILE A 231 9.63 7.02 -20.02
N MET A 232 8.35 6.97 -19.61
CA MET A 232 7.26 6.56 -20.49
C MET A 232 7.08 7.49 -21.68
N LYS A 233 7.26 8.80 -21.50
CA LYS A 233 7.26 9.78 -22.61
C LYS A 233 8.41 9.53 -23.59
N CYS A 234 9.62 9.25 -23.11
CA CYS A 234 10.73 8.90 -23.99
C CYS A 234 10.45 7.60 -24.75
N LEU A 235 9.92 6.58 -24.07
CA LEU A 235 9.65 5.27 -24.66
C LEU A 235 8.63 5.33 -25.80
N VAL A 236 7.49 6.02 -25.61
CA VAL A 236 6.46 6.11 -26.66
C VAL A 236 6.90 6.92 -27.89
N ASN A 237 7.86 7.84 -27.69
CA ASN A 237 8.40 8.70 -28.75
C ASN A 237 9.58 8.06 -29.50
N TYR A 238 10.05 6.90 -29.07
CA TYR A 238 11.17 6.23 -29.73
C TYR A 238 10.69 5.43 -30.95
N GLU A 239 11.26 5.73 -32.12
CA GLU A 239 10.94 5.04 -33.36
C GLU A 239 11.69 3.71 -33.46
N TYR A 240 10.97 2.60 -33.72
CA TYR A 240 11.58 1.29 -33.85
C TYR A 240 10.82 0.41 -34.85
N LYS A 241 11.54 -0.39 -35.64
CA LYS A 241 11.00 -1.22 -36.73
C LYS A 241 9.88 -2.19 -36.32
N PHE A 242 9.78 -2.53 -35.04
CA PHE A 242 8.76 -3.42 -34.49
C PHE A 242 7.84 -2.76 -33.44
N ALA A 243 7.90 -1.43 -33.28
CA ALA A 243 7.08 -0.72 -32.30
C ALA A 243 5.56 -0.89 -32.55
N ASN A 244 5.17 -1.16 -33.79
CA ASN A 244 3.77 -1.42 -34.17
C ASN A 244 3.17 -2.70 -33.56
N LYS A 245 4.00 -3.64 -33.08
CA LYS A 245 3.55 -4.84 -32.34
C LYS A 245 3.22 -4.55 -30.88
N LEU A 246 3.68 -3.42 -30.36
CA LEU A 246 3.57 -3.07 -28.94
C LEU A 246 2.48 -2.01 -28.75
N CYS A 247 1.68 -2.18 -27.71
CA CYS A 247 0.69 -1.20 -27.30
C CYS A 247 0.87 -0.86 -25.82
N ILE A 248 1.16 0.41 -25.53
CA ILE A 248 1.22 0.93 -24.17
C ILE A 248 -0.18 1.39 -23.76
N ILE A 249 -0.66 0.84 -22.64
CA ILE A 249 -1.90 1.25 -21.99
C ILE A 249 -1.52 2.18 -20.83
N ALA A 250 -2.11 3.35 -20.75
CA ALA A 250 -1.81 4.34 -19.72
C ALA A 250 -3.03 5.21 -19.39
N ALA A 251 -3.03 5.83 -18.21
CA ALA A 251 -4.06 6.76 -17.79
C ALA A 251 -4.10 8.02 -18.70
N THR A 252 -5.27 8.60 -18.93
CA THR A 252 -5.45 9.76 -19.83
C THR A 252 -4.64 10.97 -19.37
N SER A 253 -4.55 11.20 -18.06
CA SER A 253 -3.71 12.22 -17.42
C SER A 253 -2.21 12.09 -17.74
N SER A 254 -1.75 10.97 -18.29
CA SER A 254 -0.34 10.79 -18.70
C SER A 254 0.03 11.64 -19.90
N GLN A 255 -0.96 11.97 -20.73
CA GLN A 255 -0.80 12.70 -21.99
C GLN A 255 0.29 12.08 -22.88
N LEU A 256 0.40 10.75 -22.87
CA LEU A 256 1.29 10.04 -23.79
C LEU A 256 0.72 10.16 -25.21
N ILE A 257 1.59 10.49 -26.16
CA ILE A 257 1.25 10.66 -27.57
C ILE A 257 2.06 9.66 -28.36
N SER A 258 1.40 8.91 -29.23
CA SER A 258 2.06 8.03 -30.19
C SER A 258 2.65 8.87 -31.32
N VAL A 259 3.92 8.63 -31.67
CA VAL A 259 4.57 9.23 -32.85
C VAL A 259 4.58 8.23 -34.01
N ASN A 260 4.72 8.72 -35.24
CA ASN A 260 4.86 7.82 -36.39
C ASN A 260 6.11 6.95 -36.23
N GLY A 261 6.00 5.64 -36.45
CA GLY A 261 7.08 4.68 -36.19
C GLY A 261 7.32 4.35 -34.71
N GLY A 262 6.61 4.99 -33.77
CA GLY A 262 6.66 4.72 -32.34
C GLY A 262 5.63 3.69 -31.84
N PHE A 263 5.47 3.58 -30.53
CA PHE A 263 4.53 2.66 -29.89
C PHE A 263 3.08 3.07 -30.16
N LYS A 264 2.17 2.10 -30.29
CA LYS A 264 0.74 2.37 -30.15
C LYS A 264 0.47 2.78 -28.69
N VAL A 265 -0.32 3.82 -28.49
CA VAL A 265 -0.74 4.27 -27.16
C VAL A 265 -2.25 4.17 -27.05
N LYS A 266 -2.74 3.50 -26.00
CA LYS A 266 -4.14 3.47 -25.61
C LYS A 266 -4.30 4.17 -24.27
N LEU A 267 -4.93 5.35 -24.31
CA LEU A 267 -5.31 6.08 -23.11
C LEU A 267 -6.61 5.51 -22.54
N ILE A 268 -6.65 5.33 -21.23
CA ILE A 268 -7.81 4.85 -20.46
C ILE A 268 -8.15 5.85 -19.35
N GLU A 269 -9.31 5.68 -18.71
CA GLU A 269 -9.73 6.56 -17.61
C GLU A 269 -8.72 6.55 -16.45
N ASP A 270 -8.56 7.71 -15.81
CA ASP A 270 -7.62 7.89 -14.69
C ASP A 270 -8.08 7.13 -13.44
N SER A 271 -9.39 7.05 -13.23
CA SER A 271 -10.00 6.30 -12.13
C SER A 271 -10.79 5.15 -12.72
N LEU A 272 -10.30 3.93 -12.48
CA LEU A 272 -10.96 2.71 -12.95
C LEU A 272 -11.81 2.12 -11.83
N THR A 273 -12.97 1.59 -12.19
CA THR A 273 -13.69 0.70 -11.27
C THR A 273 -12.81 -0.52 -10.96
N ARG A 274 -13.00 -1.16 -9.79
CA ARG A 274 -12.24 -2.37 -9.45
C ARG A 274 -12.39 -3.47 -10.51
N ASN A 275 -13.57 -3.56 -11.14
CA ASN A 275 -13.82 -4.51 -12.21
C ASN A 275 -12.99 -4.20 -13.46
N ASP A 276 -12.98 -2.94 -13.92
CA ASP A 276 -12.23 -2.53 -15.10
C ASP A 276 -10.71 -2.60 -14.85
N TYR A 277 -10.26 -2.26 -13.65
CA TYR A 277 -8.89 -2.47 -13.21
C TYR A 277 -8.47 -3.94 -13.35
N CYS A 278 -9.27 -4.87 -12.81
CA CYS A 278 -9.00 -6.30 -12.94
C CYS A 278 -9.03 -6.76 -14.40
N LYS A 279 -9.97 -6.27 -15.21
CA LYS A 279 -10.01 -6.58 -16.65
C LYS A 279 -8.75 -6.12 -17.36
N TRP A 280 -8.28 -4.91 -17.10
CA TRP A 280 -7.02 -4.41 -17.66
C TRP A 280 -5.81 -5.25 -17.23
N LEU A 281 -5.74 -5.58 -15.94
CA LEU A 281 -4.70 -6.46 -15.40
C LEU A 281 -4.72 -7.84 -16.08
N CYS A 282 -5.89 -8.45 -16.26
CA CYS A 282 -6.07 -9.72 -16.96
C CYS A 282 -5.72 -9.63 -18.45
N THR A 283 -5.94 -8.47 -19.07
CA THR A 283 -5.77 -8.27 -20.51
C THR A 283 -4.31 -8.02 -20.90
N CYS A 284 -3.53 -7.34 -20.06
CA CYS A 284 -2.14 -7.04 -20.37
C CYS A 284 -1.24 -8.29 -20.34
N ASP A 285 -0.15 -8.24 -21.08
CA ASP A 285 0.90 -9.26 -21.05
C ASP A 285 1.99 -8.88 -20.06
N ILE A 286 2.35 -7.59 -20.04
CA ILE A 286 3.45 -7.04 -19.25
C ILE A 286 2.94 -5.82 -18.48
N VAL A 287 3.30 -5.71 -17.21
CA VAL A 287 3.08 -4.52 -16.38
C VAL A 287 4.40 -3.76 -16.27
N LEU A 288 4.42 -2.51 -16.72
CA LEU A 288 5.59 -1.64 -16.69
C LEU A 288 5.61 -0.86 -15.37
N LEU A 289 6.73 -0.95 -14.65
CA LEU A 289 6.94 -0.26 -13.37
C LEU A 289 8.29 0.49 -13.40
N PRO A 290 8.41 1.55 -14.24
CA PRO A 290 9.62 2.36 -14.37
C PRO A 290 9.79 3.34 -13.19
N TYR A 291 9.70 2.81 -11.98
CA TYR A 291 9.71 3.60 -10.76
C TYR A 291 11.09 4.14 -10.46
N ASP A 292 11.15 5.26 -9.75
CA ASP A 292 12.39 5.82 -9.24
C ASP A 292 13.04 4.86 -8.24
N SER A 293 14.30 4.49 -8.50
CA SER A 293 15.01 3.46 -7.75
C SER A 293 15.25 3.86 -6.30
N GLU A 294 15.49 5.14 -6.04
CA GLU A 294 15.74 5.63 -4.68
C GLU A 294 14.44 5.69 -3.88
N ALA A 295 13.38 6.27 -4.47
CA ALA A 295 12.07 6.38 -3.83
C ALA A 295 11.44 5.00 -3.54
N TYR A 296 11.71 3.98 -4.37
CA TYR A 296 11.17 2.63 -4.21
C TYR A 296 12.22 1.59 -3.79
N LYS A 297 13.35 2.01 -3.22
CA LYS A 297 14.42 1.11 -2.76
C LYS A 297 13.95 0.09 -1.72
N GLU A 298 13.05 0.54 -0.83
CA GLU A 298 12.47 -0.26 0.26
C GLU A 298 10.94 -0.18 0.32
N ARG A 299 10.32 0.75 -0.45
CA ARG A 299 8.87 0.92 -0.49
C ARG A 299 8.23 -0.16 -1.34
N THR A 300 7.16 -0.75 -0.81
CA THR A 300 6.37 -1.76 -1.51
C THR A 300 5.53 -1.14 -2.63
N SER A 301 5.15 -1.98 -3.59
CA SER A 301 4.25 -1.62 -4.69
C SER A 301 3.06 -2.59 -4.70
N GLY A 302 1.88 -2.11 -4.33
CA GLY A 302 0.66 -2.93 -4.37
C GLY A 302 0.38 -3.47 -5.77
N ILE A 303 0.60 -2.65 -6.80
CA ILE A 303 0.46 -3.04 -8.21
C ILE A 303 1.42 -4.19 -8.57
N PHE A 304 2.66 -4.18 -8.06
CA PHE A 304 3.60 -5.28 -8.31
C PHE A 304 3.07 -6.59 -7.72
N VAL A 305 2.58 -6.55 -6.48
CA VAL A 305 2.00 -7.73 -5.83
C VAL A 305 0.77 -8.22 -6.58
N GLU A 306 -0.13 -7.32 -6.98
CA GLU A 306 -1.30 -7.65 -7.79
C GLU A 306 -0.92 -8.25 -9.16
N CYS A 307 0.11 -7.71 -9.83
CA CYS A 307 0.67 -8.23 -11.08
C CYS A 307 1.13 -9.68 -10.94
N ILE A 308 1.94 -9.97 -9.91
CA ILE A 308 2.42 -11.32 -9.63
C ILE A 308 1.25 -12.25 -9.30
N ILE A 309 0.29 -11.82 -8.49
CA ILE A 309 -0.90 -12.63 -8.14
C ILE A 309 -1.77 -12.90 -9.36
N ALA A 310 -1.84 -11.98 -10.32
CA ALA A 310 -2.49 -12.18 -11.61
C ALA A 310 -1.68 -13.03 -12.59
N GLY A 311 -0.45 -13.44 -12.24
CA GLY A 311 0.44 -14.23 -13.09
C GLY A 311 0.96 -13.44 -14.29
N LYS A 312 1.06 -12.12 -14.16
CA LYS A 312 1.54 -11.21 -15.20
C LYS A 312 3.03 -10.95 -15.04
N ILE A 313 3.68 -10.55 -16.14
CA ILE A 313 5.12 -10.26 -16.15
C ILE A 313 5.33 -8.81 -15.72
N PRO A 314 5.92 -8.53 -14.55
CA PRO A 314 6.34 -7.17 -14.22
C PRO A 314 7.69 -6.88 -14.90
N LEU A 315 7.84 -5.71 -15.49
CA LEU A 315 9.13 -5.17 -15.91
C LEU A 315 9.43 -3.96 -15.02
N VAL A 316 10.49 -4.03 -14.22
CA VAL A 316 10.72 -3.08 -13.11
C VAL A 316 12.07 -2.39 -13.22
N THR A 317 12.21 -1.22 -12.58
CA THR A 317 13.51 -0.57 -12.41
C THR A 317 14.41 -1.35 -11.45
N SER A 318 15.67 -1.52 -11.83
CA SER A 318 16.71 -2.08 -10.96
C SER A 318 16.89 -1.30 -9.65
N GLN A 319 17.36 -2.00 -8.62
CA GLN A 319 17.62 -1.45 -7.28
C GLN A 319 16.38 -0.99 -6.51
N THR A 320 15.18 -1.34 -6.99
CA THR A 320 13.93 -1.18 -6.23
C THR A 320 13.69 -2.39 -5.32
N TRP A 321 12.73 -2.26 -4.40
CA TRP A 321 12.19 -3.39 -3.63
C TRP A 321 11.67 -4.49 -4.57
N MET A 322 10.96 -4.11 -5.63
CA MET A 322 10.39 -5.06 -6.61
C MET A 322 11.50 -5.87 -7.32
N ALA A 323 12.62 -5.24 -7.66
CA ALA A 323 13.77 -5.94 -8.23
C ALA A 323 14.34 -6.99 -7.26
N LYS A 324 14.40 -6.69 -5.96
CA LYS A 324 14.83 -7.65 -4.93
C LYS A 324 13.86 -8.83 -4.83
N GLU A 325 12.54 -8.56 -4.89
CA GLU A 325 11.53 -9.61 -4.91
C GLU A 325 11.68 -10.55 -6.11
N LEU A 326 11.95 -10.00 -7.30
CA LEU A 326 12.21 -10.82 -8.49
C LEU A 326 13.48 -11.66 -8.34
N SER A 327 14.55 -11.08 -7.78
CA SER A 327 15.82 -11.78 -7.55
C SER A 327 15.66 -13.02 -6.64
N LYS A 328 14.80 -12.95 -5.62
CA LYS A 328 14.47 -14.12 -4.76
C LYS A 328 13.91 -15.31 -5.55
N CYS A 329 13.32 -15.06 -6.72
CA CYS A 329 12.76 -16.07 -7.61
C CYS A 329 13.62 -16.32 -8.86
N GLY A 330 14.84 -15.75 -8.91
CA GLY A 330 15.74 -15.84 -10.05
C GLY A 330 15.18 -15.18 -11.32
N LEU A 331 14.45 -14.07 -11.17
CA LEU A 331 13.84 -13.28 -12.24
C LEU A 331 14.58 -11.95 -12.48
N ASP A 332 15.90 -11.92 -12.24
CA ASP A 332 16.73 -10.72 -12.38
C ASP A 332 16.65 -10.11 -13.79
N GLU A 333 16.33 -10.91 -14.81
CA GLU A 333 16.13 -10.47 -16.19
C GLU A 333 14.97 -9.48 -16.39
N LEU A 334 14.03 -9.44 -15.44
CA LEU A 334 12.88 -8.52 -15.41
C LEU A 334 13.19 -7.21 -14.66
N SER A 335 14.40 -7.10 -14.10
CA SER A 335 14.92 -5.88 -13.48
C SER A 335 15.85 -5.17 -14.46
N ILE A 336 15.44 -4.01 -14.96
CA ILE A 336 16.16 -3.30 -16.03
C ILE A 336 16.51 -1.87 -15.67
N ASN A 337 17.46 -1.32 -16.44
CA ASN A 337 17.67 0.11 -16.54
C ASN A 337 16.79 0.68 -17.68
N TRP A 338 16.11 1.80 -17.42
CA TRP A 338 15.17 2.41 -18.36
C TRP A 338 15.79 3.50 -19.25
N ASN A 339 17.11 3.65 -19.23
CA ASN A 339 17.80 4.73 -19.93
C ASN A 339 17.90 4.52 -21.45
N ASN A 340 17.77 3.29 -21.95
CA ASN A 340 17.86 2.96 -23.37
C ASN A 340 16.54 2.37 -23.88
N SER A 341 15.80 3.14 -24.69
CA SER A 341 14.49 2.72 -25.20
C SER A 341 14.57 1.52 -26.15
N GLU A 342 15.65 1.38 -26.93
CA GLU A 342 15.86 0.24 -27.82
C GLU A 342 15.97 -1.06 -27.02
N GLU A 343 16.84 -1.09 -26.01
CA GLU A 343 17.01 -2.25 -25.13
C GLU A 343 15.72 -2.61 -24.39
N ILE A 344 14.93 -1.62 -23.97
CA ILE A 344 13.63 -1.85 -23.32
C ILE A 344 12.66 -2.54 -24.29
N ILE A 345 12.59 -2.07 -25.55
CA ILE A 345 11.74 -2.66 -26.59
C ILE A 345 12.15 -4.10 -26.87
N GLU A 346 13.44 -4.34 -27.09
CA GLU A 346 13.97 -5.68 -27.34
C GLU A 346 13.72 -6.62 -26.17
N LYS A 347 13.85 -6.11 -24.94
CA LYS A 347 13.50 -6.85 -23.74
C LYS A 347 12.02 -7.23 -23.72
N ILE A 348 11.12 -6.28 -23.95
CA ILE A 348 9.67 -6.51 -24.01
C ILE A 348 9.32 -7.61 -25.02
N LEU A 349 9.89 -7.52 -26.24
CA LEU A 349 9.66 -8.49 -27.30
C LEU A 349 10.19 -9.89 -26.94
N THR A 350 11.30 -9.96 -26.20
CA THR A 350 11.90 -11.23 -25.81
C THR A 350 11.10 -11.90 -24.69
N ILE A 351 10.70 -11.14 -23.67
CA ILE A 351 10.09 -11.72 -22.45
C ILE A 351 8.61 -12.07 -22.63
N SER A 352 7.90 -11.46 -23.58
CA SER A 352 6.44 -11.68 -23.75
C SER A 352 6.09 -13.15 -23.99
N ASP A 353 6.98 -13.89 -24.65
CA ASP A 353 6.77 -15.28 -25.04
C ASP A 353 7.75 -16.27 -24.39
N ASP A 354 8.59 -15.81 -23.48
CA ASP A 354 9.57 -16.66 -22.81
C ASP A 354 8.90 -17.61 -21.80
N LEU A 355 8.93 -18.91 -22.11
CA LEU A 355 8.36 -19.97 -21.29
C LEU A 355 9.09 -20.14 -19.95
N ILE A 356 10.40 -19.88 -19.89
CA ILE A 356 11.19 -19.97 -18.67
C ILE A 356 10.74 -18.87 -17.70
N ILE A 357 10.60 -17.64 -18.19
CA ILE A 357 10.10 -16.51 -17.40
C ILE A 357 8.68 -16.80 -16.90
N LYS A 358 7.78 -17.24 -17.79
CA LYS A 358 6.40 -17.59 -17.42
C LYS A 358 6.35 -18.65 -16.32
N ASN A 359 7.17 -19.69 -16.42
CA ASN A 359 7.26 -20.74 -15.39
C ASN A 359 7.78 -20.22 -14.04
N LYS A 360 8.77 -19.32 -14.04
CA LYS A 360 9.27 -18.67 -12.82
C LYS A 360 8.20 -17.76 -12.20
N ILE A 361 7.45 -17.02 -13.01
CA ILE A 361 6.33 -16.17 -12.56
C ILE A 361 5.22 -17.02 -11.92
N ILE A 362 4.88 -18.19 -12.48
CA ILE A 362 3.89 -19.10 -11.86
C ILE A 362 4.34 -19.53 -10.46
N LYS A 363 5.61 -19.90 -10.27
CA LYS A 363 6.15 -20.25 -8.95
C LYS A 363 6.07 -19.07 -7.97
N MET A 364 6.44 -17.87 -8.43
CA MET A 364 6.35 -16.65 -7.62
C MET A 364 4.90 -16.33 -7.26
N GLN A 365 3.97 -16.50 -8.20
CA GLN A 365 2.52 -16.32 -8.01
C GLN A 365 1.98 -17.24 -6.93
N GLU A 366 2.33 -18.52 -6.93
CA GLU A 366 1.91 -19.48 -5.89
C GLU A 366 2.37 -19.05 -4.50
N HIS A 367 3.64 -18.62 -4.39
CA HIS A 367 4.16 -18.10 -3.13
C HIS A 367 3.41 -16.84 -2.67
N TYR A 368 3.21 -15.90 -3.58
CA TYR A 368 2.55 -14.63 -3.28
C TYR A 368 1.08 -14.82 -2.91
N LYS A 369 0.35 -15.72 -3.59
CA LYS A 369 -1.04 -16.05 -3.24
C LYS A 369 -1.17 -16.71 -1.87
N LYS A 370 -0.13 -17.41 -1.40
CA LYS A 370 -0.11 -18.04 -0.08
C LYS A 370 0.29 -17.08 1.03
N PHE A 371 1.11 -16.07 0.73
CA PHE A 371 1.58 -15.12 1.74
C PHE A 371 0.70 -13.88 1.81
N HIS A 372 0.45 -13.26 0.67
CA HIS A 372 -0.36 -12.06 0.52
C HIS A 372 -1.82 -12.42 0.29
N ASP A 373 -2.43 -13.05 1.31
CA ASP A 373 -3.86 -13.32 1.33
C ASP A 373 -4.47 -12.93 2.68
N ILE A 374 -5.80 -12.97 2.73
CA ILE A 374 -6.58 -12.53 3.88
C ILE A 374 -6.43 -13.45 5.11
N ASP A 375 -6.28 -14.76 4.89
CA ASP A 375 -6.09 -15.76 5.94
C ASP A 375 -4.69 -15.64 6.55
N SER A 376 -3.68 -15.47 5.72
CA SER A 376 -2.31 -15.19 6.17
C SER A 376 -2.22 -13.88 6.94
N TYR A 377 -2.89 -12.82 6.48
CA TYR A 377 -2.95 -11.55 7.23
C TYR A 377 -3.67 -11.72 8.58
N ALA A 378 -4.80 -12.42 8.62
CA ALA A 378 -5.51 -12.73 9.86
C ALA A 378 -4.64 -13.56 10.82
N HIS A 379 -3.91 -14.55 10.30
CA HIS A 379 -2.99 -15.34 11.10
C HIS A 379 -1.87 -14.49 11.71
N SER A 380 -1.25 -13.60 10.92
CA SER A 380 -0.24 -12.65 11.42
C SER A 380 -0.80 -11.72 12.49
N MET A 381 -2.03 -11.22 12.32
CA MET A 381 -2.70 -10.41 13.35
C MET A 381 -2.91 -11.19 14.65
N LYS A 382 -3.32 -12.46 14.55
CA LYS A 382 -3.52 -13.32 15.72
C LYS A 382 -2.23 -13.51 16.50
N ILE A 383 -1.15 -13.89 15.81
CA ILE A 383 0.19 -14.03 16.41
C ILE A 383 0.60 -12.73 17.09
N LEU A 384 0.53 -11.61 16.37
CA LEU A 384 0.94 -10.30 16.87
C LEU A 384 0.19 -9.84 18.13
N PHE A 385 -1.05 -10.27 18.31
CA PHE A 385 -1.87 -9.92 19.48
C PHE A 385 -1.51 -10.75 20.73
N TYR A 386 -1.13 -12.01 20.55
CA TYR A 386 -0.78 -12.92 21.64
C TYR A 386 0.72 -12.92 21.99
N ASP A 387 1.57 -12.45 21.08
CA ASP A 387 2.97 -12.07 21.33
C ASP A 387 3.07 -10.77 22.15
#